data_AF-A0A935SK08-F1
#
_entry.id   AF-A0A935SK08-F1
#
_cell.length_a   1.000
_cell.length_b   1.000
_cell.length_c   1.000
_cell.angle_alpha   90.00
_cell.angle_beta   90.00
_cell.angle_gamma   90.00
#
_symmetry.space_group_name_H-M   'P 1'
#
loop_
_entity.id
_entity.type
_entity.pdbx_description
1 polymer ?
#
loop_
_entity_poly.entity_id
_entity_poly.type
_entity_poly.pdbx_seq_one_letter_code
_entity_poly.pdbx_strand_id
1 'polypeptide(L)'
;MKRVFQIIFLFGIYSCNSKKEKELTQKEKQQSLYNIAEIELSNQKEKIALLSFIKKIQYDTLYLILKDYYAQTWNYSYKEDSVVINCSDVINSISKKYNFPKAKVANLIFNFKYEMQTKQDIIDEFQEKQQYEEEQYQEEYDPR
;
A
#
# COMPACT_ATOMS: atom_id res chain seq x y z
N MET A 1 8.38 -63.00 -19.48
CA MET A 1 7.62 -62.36 -18.38
C MET A 1 8.52 -61.77 -17.27
N LYS A 2 9.69 -61.20 -17.59
CA LYS A 2 10.59 -60.58 -16.57
C LYS A 2 10.71 -59.06 -16.72
N ARG A 3 10.17 -58.47 -17.80
CA ARG A 3 10.27 -57.03 -18.09
C ARG A 3 9.04 -56.20 -17.69
N VAL A 4 7.90 -56.83 -17.40
CA VAL A 4 6.68 -56.14 -16.97
C VAL A 4 6.75 -55.78 -15.46
N PHE A 5 7.45 -56.57 -14.66
CA PHE A 5 7.65 -56.30 -13.23
C PHE A 5 8.52 -55.06 -12.94
N GLN A 6 9.32 -54.58 -13.90
CA GLN A 6 10.11 -53.35 -13.73
C GLN A 6 9.31 -52.06 -13.87
N ILE A 7 8.15 -52.09 -14.54
CA ILE A 7 7.31 -50.89 -14.73
C ILE A 7 6.48 -50.62 -13.47
N ILE A 8 6.06 -51.65 -12.74
CA ILE A 8 5.25 -51.50 -11.52
C ILE A 8 6.10 -50.95 -10.35
N PHE A 9 7.40 -51.23 -10.32
CA PHE A 9 8.30 -50.71 -9.27
C PHE A 9 8.65 -49.22 -9.45
N LEU A 10 8.52 -48.68 -10.67
CA LEU A 10 8.79 -47.26 -10.95
C LEU A 10 7.62 -46.32 -10.57
N PHE A 11 6.40 -46.84 -10.41
CA PHE A 11 5.26 -46.03 -9.95
C PHE A 11 5.10 -45.97 -8.42
N GLY A 12 5.85 -46.79 -7.67
CA GLY A 12 5.74 -46.90 -6.20
C GLY A 12 6.45 -45.80 -5.40
N ILE A 13 7.15 -44.86 -6.05
CA ILE A 13 7.97 -43.83 -5.37
C ILE A 13 7.40 -42.42 -5.46
N TYR A 14 6.18 -42.25 -5.99
CA TYR A 14 5.31 -41.13 -5.59
C TYR A 14 4.80 -41.36 -4.16
N SER A 15 5.75 -41.54 -3.24
CA SER A 15 5.54 -41.38 -1.82
C SER A 15 5.14 -39.93 -1.64
N CYS A 16 3.83 -39.74 -1.47
CA CYS A 16 3.22 -38.52 -0.99
C CYS A 16 3.77 -38.29 0.43
N ASN A 17 5.00 -37.78 0.51
CA ASN A 17 5.49 -37.12 1.70
C ASN A 17 4.64 -35.87 1.80
N SER A 18 3.55 -35.96 2.57
CA SER A 18 2.91 -34.80 3.15
C SER A 18 3.97 -34.10 4.00
N LYS A 19 4.75 -33.24 3.35
CA LYS A 19 5.55 -32.23 4.02
C LYS A 19 4.52 -31.52 4.88
N LYS A 20 4.53 -31.79 6.19
CA LYS A 20 3.86 -30.94 7.15
C LYS A 20 4.31 -29.53 6.79
N GLU A 21 3.41 -28.74 6.23
CA GLU A 21 3.70 -27.34 5.96
C GLU A 21 4.22 -26.77 7.26
N LYS A 22 5.47 -26.31 7.23
CA LYS A 22 6.10 -25.77 8.40
C LYS A 22 5.28 -24.54 8.77
N GLU A 23 4.52 -24.63 9.85
CA GLU A 23 3.66 -23.52 10.23
C GLU A 23 4.54 -22.31 10.50
N LEU A 24 4.37 -21.26 9.69
CA LEU A 24 5.18 -20.06 9.79
C LEU A 24 4.94 -19.41 11.16
N THR A 25 6.02 -18.97 11.79
CA THR A 25 5.96 -18.11 12.96
C THR A 25 5.24 -16.81 12.63
N GLN A 26 4.71 -16.13 13.65
CA GLN A 26 4.04 -14.84 13.46
C GLN A 26 4.94 -13.81 12.77
N LYS A 27 6.24 -13.81 13.09
CA LYS A 27 7.24 -12.93 12.48
C LYS A 27 7.45 -13.24 11.00
N GLU A 28 7.54 -14.52 10.64
CA GLU A 28 7.67 -14.94 9.23
C GLU A 28 6.40 -14.63 8.44
N LYS A 29 5.22 -14.83 9.03
CA LYS A 29 3.93 -14.42 8.44
C LYS A 29 3.91 -12.91 8.17
N GLN A 30 4.34 -12.10 9.15
CA GLN A 30 4.41 -10.65 8.99
C GLN A 30 5.41 -10.24 7.91
N GLN A 31 6.62 -10.83 7.88
CA GLN A 31 7.61 -10.54 6.85
C GLN A 31 7.11 -10.91 5.45
N SER A 32 6.40 -12.03 5.31
CA SER A 32 5.79 -12.43 4.05
C SER A 32 4.82 -11.37 3.52
N LEU A 33 3.96 -10.81 4.39
CA LEU A 33 3.04 -9.73 4.01
C LEU A 33 3.76 -8.47 3.54
N TYR A 34 4.87 -8.11 4.19
CA TYR A 34 5.71 -7.00 3.75
C TYR A 34 6.34 -7.26 2.39
N ASN A 35 6.87 -8.46 2.15
CA ASN A 35 7.44 -8.81 0.86
C ASN A 35 6.39 -8.73 -0.27
N ILE A 36 5.16 -9.18 0.01
CA ILE A 36 4.08 -9.08 -0.96
C ILE A 36 3.70 -7.62 -1.22
N ALA A 37 3.61 -6.80 -0.17
CA ALA A 37 3.40 -5.36 -0.32
C ALA A 37 4.50 -4.70 -1.16
N GLU A 38 5.77 -5.10 -0.98
CA GLU A 38 6.88 -4.59 -1.78
C GLU A 38 6.76 -4.97 -3.26
N ILE A 39 6.37 -6.20 -3.57
CA ILE A 39 6.13 -6.65 -4.95
C ILE A 39 5.03 -5.80 -5.58
N GLU A 40 3.89 -5.65 -4.91
CA GLU A 40 2.76 -4.86 -5.40
C GLU A 40 3.16 -3.40 -5.68
N LEU A 41 3.85 -2.75 -4.73
CA LEU A 41 4.28 -1.37 -4.88
C LEU A 41 5.42 -1.20 -5.90
N SER A 42 6.25 -2.23 -6.10
CA SER A 42 7.34 -2.19 -7.08
C SER A 42 6.84 -2.02 -8.51
N ASN A 43 5.65 -2.55 -8.82
CA ASN A 43 4.98 -2.40 -10.11
C ASN A 43 4.35 -1.01 -10.29
N GLN A 44 4.29 -0.19 -9.24
CA GLN A 44 3.62 1.11 -9.22
C GLN A 44 4.56 2.25 -8.83
N LYS A 45 5.89 2.07 -8.97
CA LYS A 45 6.90 3.07 -8.55
C LYS A 45 6.68 4.46 -9.16
N GLU A 46 6.33 4.53 -10.44
CA GLU A 46 6.04 5.80 -11.14
C GLU A 46 4.83 6.51 -10.51
N LYS A 47 3.77 5.76 -10.22
CA LYS A 47 2.58 6.29 -9.53
C LYS A 47 2.92 6.85 -8.16
N ILE A 48 3.76 6.15 -7.39
CA ILE A 48 4.22 6.62 -6.08
C ILE A 48 5.07 7.88 -6.23
N ALA A 49 5.95 7.94 -7.24
CA ALA A 49 6.76 9.11 -7.51
C ALA A 49 5.91 10.33 -7.87
N LEU A 50 4.95 10.19 -8.79
CA LEU A 50 4.03 11.26 -9.16
C LEU A 50 3.20 11.74 -7.97
N LEU A 51 2.63 10.82 -7.20
CA LEU A 51 1.86 11.16 -6.01
C LEU A 51 2.71 11.87 -4.95
N SER A 52 3.97 11.45 -4.76
CA SER A 52 4.90 12.10 -3.84
C SER A 52 5.18 13.56 -4.23
N PHE A 53 5.29 13.82 -5.54
CA PHE A 53 5.47 15.16 -6.08
C PHE A 53 4.22 16.02 -5.86
N ILE A 54 3.06 15.52 -6.31
CA ILE A 54 1.76 16.21 -6.17
C ILE A 54 1.46 16.55 -4.71
N LYS A 55 1.72 15.61 -3.79
CA LYS A 55 1.39 15.77 -2.37
C LYS A 55 2.51 16.41 -1.55
N LYS A 56 3.62 16.81 -2.19
CA LYS A 56 4.79 17.41 -1.54
C LYS A 56 5.26 16.56 -0.33
N ILE A 57 5.36 15.25 -0.52
CA ILE A 57 5.84 14.29 0.48
C ILE A 57 7.07 13.57 -0.07
N GLN A 58 8.04 13.26 0.79
CA GLN A 58 9.20 12.46 0.38
C GLN A 58 8.77 11.08 -0.11
N TYR A 59 9.32 10.65 -1.25
CA TYR A 59 9.04 9.35 -1.85
C TYR A 59 9.12 8.20 -0.85
N ASP A 60 10.21 8.13 -0.08
CA ASP A 60 10.45 7.06 0.89
C ASP A 60 9.37 7.00 1.97
N THR A 61 8.94 8.16 2.48
CA THR A 61 7.88 8.27 3.47
C THR A 61 6.55 7.78 2.91
N LEU A 62 6.19 8.19 1.69
CA LEU A 62 4.97 7.73 1.03
C LEU A 62 5.03 6.22 0.75
N TYR A 63 6.16 5.72 0.27
CA TYR A 63 6.38 4.31 0.02
C TYR A 63 6.21 3.47 1.29
N LEU A 64 6.78 3.91 2.42
CA LEU A 64 6.65 3.22 3.70
C LEU A 64 5.20 3.22 4.24
N ILE A 65 4.48 4.34 4.10
CA ILE A 65 3.06 4.44 4.45
C ILE A 65 2.23 3.44 3.64
N LEU A 66 2.43 3.41 2.32
CA LEU A 66 1.72 2.49 1.43
C LEU A 66 2.10 1.03 1.73
N LYS A 67 3.38 0.76 1.99
CA LYS A 67 3.85 -0.59 2.32
C LYS A 67 3.18 -1.13 3.58
N ASP A 68 3.09 -0.33 4.63
CA ASP A 68 2.41 -0.71 5.87
C ASP A 68 0.90 -0.91 5.66
N TYR A 69 0.28 -0.09 4.82
CA TYR A 69 -1.13 -0.24 4.46
C TYR A 69 -1.35 -1.58 3.76
N TYR A 70 -0.61 -1.85 2.69
CA TYR A 70 -0.74 -3.09 1.93
C TYR A 70 -0.44 -4.31 2.79
N ALA A 71 0.63 -4.31 3.59
CA ALA A 71 0.95 -5.43 4.47
C ALA A 71 -0.16 -5.74 5.48
N GLN A 72 -0.82 -4.70 6.01
CA GLN A 72 -1.94 -4.86 6.95
C GLN A 72 -3.24 -5.27 6.26
N THR A 73 -3.50 -4.81 5.02
CA THR A 73 -4.74 -5.14 4.30
C THR A 73 -4.66 -6.42 3.46
N TRP A 74 -3.46 -6.90 3.10
CA TRP A 74 -3.26 -8.04 2.21
C TRP A 74 -3.81 -9.35 2.77
N ASN A 75 -3.65 -9.54 4.08
CA ASN A 75 -4.04 -10.75 4.80
C ASN A 75 -5.54 -11.08 4.70
N TYR A 76 -6.35 -10.09 4.31
CA TYR A 76 -7.80 -10.16 4.33
C TYR A 76 -8.41 -10.36 2.94
N SER A 77 -7.66 -10.07 1.86
CA SER A 77 -8.17 -10.26 0.50
C SER A 77 -8.11 -11.73 0.04
N TYR A 78 -7.41 -12.60 0.80
CA TYR A 78 -7.12 -13.99 0.44
C TYR A 78 -7.48 -15.02 1.52
N LYS A 79 -8.06 -14.62 2.66
CA LYS A 79 -8.55 -15.56 3.68
C LYS A 79 -10.08 -15.61 3.64
N GLU A 80 -10.62 -16.82 3.49
CA GLU A 80 -12.07 -17.14 3.53
C GLU A 80 -12.73 -16.79 4.87
N ASP A 81 -11.94 -16.60 5.94
CA ASP A 81 -12.46 -16.18 7.23
C ASP A 81 -12.74 -14.67 7.21
N SER A 82 -14.03 -14.36 7.05
CA SER A 82 -14.81 -13.11 7.14
C SER A 82 -14.40 -12.00 8.13
N VAL A 83 -13.11 -11.75 8.35
CA VAL A 83 -12.65 -10.63 9.17
C VAL A 83 -12.79 -9.36 8.34
N VAL A 84 -13.86 -8.61 8.60
CA VAL A 84 -14.08 -7.28 8.05
C VAL A 84 -12.88 -6.40 8.41
N ILE A 85 -12.16 -5.92 7.40
CA ILE A 85 -11.06 -4.98 7.61
C ILE A 85 -11.65 -3.67 8.14
N ASN A 86 -11.30 -3.32 9.37
CA ASN A 86 -11.51 -1.96 9.82
C ASN A 86 -10.40 -1.07 9.26
N CYS A 87 -10.62 -0.52 8.07
CA CYS A 87 -9.68 0.41 7.44
C CYS A 87 -9.34 1.61 8.35
N SER A 88 -10.26 2.01 9.25
CA SER A 88 -10.01 3.05 10.25
C SER A 88 -8.86 2.67 11.19
N ASP A 89 -8.79 1.42 11.64
CA ASP A 89 -7.75 0.96 12.56
C ASP A 89 -6.38 0.89 11.87
N VAL A 90 -6.34 0.47 10.61
CA VAL A 90 -5.12 0.49 9.80
C VAL A 90 -4.63 1.93 9.63
N ILE A 91 -5.51 2.87 9.26
CA ILE A 91 -5.19 4.30 9.14
C ILE A 91 -4.71 4.87 10.47
N ASN A 92 -5.37 4.51 11.59
CA ASN A 92 -4.99 4.95 12.94
C ASN A 92 -3.59 4.46 13.32
N SER A 93 -3.28 3.20 13.03
CA SER A 93 -1.98 2.57 13.30
C SER A 93 -0.86 3.29 12.54
N ILE A 94 -1.05 3.50 11.23
CA ILE A 94 -0.09 4.19 10.37
C ILE A 94 0.06 5.66 10.79
N SER A 95 -1.05 6.35 11.06
CA SER A 95 -1.06 7.74 11.55
C SER A 95 -0.18 7.91 12.79
N LYS A 96 -0.30 7.00 13.78
CA LYS A 96 0.55 7.00 14.97
C LYS A 96 2.01 6.70 14.65
N LYS A 97 2.28 5.70 13.80
CA LYS A 97 3.65 5.27 13.45
C LYS A 97 4.47 6.37 12.78
N TYR A 98 3.86 7.13 11.85
CA TYR A 98 4.55 8.18 11.09
C TYR A 98 4.29 9.60 11.62
N ASN A 99 3.55 9.75 12.72
CA ASN A 99 3.14 11.04 13.26
C ASN A 99 2.42 11.93 12.21
N PHE A 100 1.55 11.32 11.41
CA PHE A 100 0.76 12.01 10.39
C PHE A 100 -0.70 12.12 10.84
N PRO A 101 -1.41 13.21 10.51
CA PRO A 101 -2.86 13.28 10.72
C PRO A 101 -3.57 12.13 10.00
N LYS A 102 -4.56 11.52 10.65
CA LYS A 102 -5.35 10.41 10.08
C LYS A 102 -5.94 10.76 8.71
N ALA A 103 -6.47 11.98 8.58
CA ALA A 103 -7.01 12.50 7.33
C ALA A 103 -5.95 12.54 6.22
N LYS A 104 -4.72 12.94 6.54
CA LYS A 104 -3.59 12.95 5.59
C LYS A 104 -3.25 11.54 5.14
N VAL A 105 -3.13 10.58 6.07
CA VAL A 105 -2.89 9.17 5.73
C VAL A 105 -4.00 8.59 4.86
N ALA A 106 -5.28 8.84 5.22
CA ALA A 106 -6.43 8.41 4.45
C ALA A 106 -6.42 9.00 3.03
N ASN A 107 -6.13 10.30 2.89
CA ASN A 107 -6.04 10.98 1.60
C ASN A 107 -4.91 10.40 0.73
N LEU A 108 -3.74 10.08 1.30
CA LEU A 108 -2.65 9.45 0.54
C LEU A 108 -3.02 8.05 0.04
N ILE A 109 -3.64 7.24 0.90
CA ILE A 109 -4.10 5.89 0.53
C ILE A 109 -5.20 5.98 -0.52
N PHE A 110 -6.18 6.86 -0.31
CA PHE A 110 -7.26 7.10 -1.26
C PHE A 110 -6.69 7.51 -2.61
N ASN A 111 -5.75 8.45 -2.62
CA ASN A 111 -5.21 8.96 -3.87
C ASN A 111 -4.36 7.92 -4.61
N PHE A 112 -3.65 7.11 -3.85
CA PHE A 112 -2.93 5.99 -4.44
C PHE A 112 -3.86 4.91 -5.00
N LYS A 113 -4.98 4.60 -4.34
CA LYS A 113 -5.88 3.52 -4.79
C LYS A 113 -6.83 3.95 -5.91
N TYR A 114 -7.37 5.16 -5.85
CA TYR A 114 -8.49 5.58 -6.67
C TYR A 114 -8.15 6.76 -7.60
N GLU A 115 -7.66 7.88 -7.06
CA GLU A 115 -7.47 9.13 -7.82
C GLU A 115 -6.16 9.82 -7.46
N MET A 116 -5.22 10.13 -8.36
CA MET A 116 -3.95 10.76 -7.92
C MET A 116 -4.12 12.14 -7.25
N GLN A 117 -5.24 12.83 -7.50
CA GLN A 117 -5.70 14.04 -6.82
C GLN A 117 -7.20 13.95 -6.60
N THR A 118 -7.68 14.41 -5.44
CA THR A 118 -9.13 14.54 -5.19
C THR A 118 -9.67 15.85 -5.77
N LYS A 119 -10.98 15.89 -6.03
CA LYS A 119 -11.67 17.14 -6.40
C LYS A 119 -11.43 18.27 -5.39
N GLN A 120 -11.37 17.94 -4.09
CA GLN A 120 -11.11 18.94 -3.06
C GLN A 120 -9.70 19.53 -3.18
N ASP A 121 -8.69 18.68 -3.44
CA ASP A 121 -7.30 19.16 -3.63
C ASP A 121 -7.20 20.18 -4.79
N ILE A 122 -7.98 19.98 -5.85
CA ILE A 122 -8.03 20.90 -7.00
C ILE A 122 -8.69 22.23 -6.62
N ILE A 123 -9.76 22.18 -5.82
CA ILE A 123 -10.47 23.38 -5.35
C ILE A 123 -9.56 24.18 -4.41
N ASP A 124 -8.90 23.52 -3.47
CA ASP A 124 -8.00 24.15 -2.50
C ASP A 124 -6.83 24.84 -3.22
N GLU A 125 -6.22 24.18 -4.22
CA GLU A 125 -5.13 24.78 -5.02
C GLU A 125 -5.59 26.03 -5.79
N PHE A 126 -6.84 26.02 -6.30
CA PHE A 126 -7.39 27.17 -7.02
C PHE A 126 -7.66 28.35 -6.09
N GLN A 127 -8.19 28.09 -4.89
CA GLN A 127 -8.44 29.11 -3.88
C GLN A 127 -7.14 29.74 -3.37
N GLU A 128 -6.10 28.94 -3.11
CA GLU A 128 -4.79 29.45 -2.72
C GLU A 128 -4.24 30.41 -3.79
N LYS A 129 -4.26 30.02 -5.08
CA LYS A 129 -3.78 30.88 -6.17
C LYS A 129 -4.53 32.22 -6.26
N GLN A 130 -5.85 32.20 -6.12
CA GLN A 130 -6.64 33.43 -6.13
C GLN A 130 -6.28 34.36 -4.97
N GLN A 131 -6.09 33.80 -3.78
CA GLN A 131 -5.68 34.59 -2.62
C GLN A 131 -4.29 35.24 -2.84
N TYR A 132 -3.32 34.50 -3.37
CA TYR A 132 -2.00 35.05 -3.70
C TYR A 132 -2.08 36.16 -4.76
N GLU A 133 -2.92 36.02 -5.78
CA GLU A 133 -3.12 37.06 -6.79
C GLU A 133 -3.74 38.33 -6.16
N GLU A 134 -4.78 38.18 -5.33
CA GLU A 134 -5.41 39.31 -4.62
C GLU A 134 -4.46 40.05 -3.68
N GLU A 135 -3.59 39.32 -2.96
CA GLU A 135 -2.58 39.90 -2.07
C GLU A 135 -1.52 40.71 -2.86
N GLN A 136 -1.08 40.23 -4.02
CA GLN A 136 -0.13 40.96 -4.88
C GLN A 136 -0.74 42.23 -5.47
N TYR A 137 -2.01 42.22 -5.89
CA TYR A 137 -2.70 43.42 -6.38
C TYR A 137 -2.89 44.49 -5.28
N GLN A 138 -3.03 44.08 -4.02
CA GLN A 138 -3.14 45.02 -2.90
C GLN A 138 -1.79 45.65 -2.50
N GLU A 139 -0.68 44.91 -2.64
CA GLU A 139 0.67 45.45 -2.40
C GLU A 139 1.13 46.41 -3.50
N GLU A 140 0.77 46.17 -4.77
CA GLU A 140 1.14 47.05 -5.90
C GLU A 140 0.37 48.40 -5.89
N TYR A 141 -0.78 48.45 -5.21
CA TYR A 141 -1.67 49.63 -5.16
C TYR A 141 -1.71 50.32 -3.79
N ASP A 142 -0.74 50.08 -2.89
CA ASP A 142 -0.54 50.88 -1.66
C ASP A 142 0.18 52.20 -2.03
N PRO A 143 -0.54 53.34 -2.18
CA PRO A 143 0.07 54.59 -2.55
C PRO A 143 0.61 55.25 -1.27
N ARG A 144 1.89 54.98 -0.96
CA ARG A 144 2.65 55.80 -0.01
C ARG A 144 3.20 57.05 -0.68
#